data_AF-A0A2K3JF62-F1
#
_entry.id   AF-A0A2K3JF62-F1
#
_cell.length_a   1.000
_cell.length_b   1.000
_cell.length_c   1.000
_cell.angle_alpha   90.00
_cell.angle_beta   90.00
_cell.angle_gamma   90.00
#
_symmetry.space_group_name_H-M   'P 1'
#
loop_
_entity.id
_entity.type
_entity.pdbx_description
1 polymer ?
#
loop_
_entity_poly.entity_id
_entity_poly.type
_entity_poly.pdbx_seq_one_letter_code
_entity_poly.pdbx_strand_id
1 'polypeptide(L)'
;MALHPVFVHFHTGILATAAAVALISLILRFLFRDNIQTPGTRLARLFHYIDVYIFIGSIIGFIGLIAGMITGFMEPEYPLSVLEASSLMRFKILWSIVSVEIYLFLMVVRARLGDRVWVGRSSSLAYGILVIVGGVLMIIIAALGGIAVYGESILSPVLDWLGLPWP
;
A
#
# COMPACT_ATOMS: atom_id res chain seq x y z
N MET A 1 -19.37 15.85 12.53
CA MET A 1 -18.97 14.43 12.69
C MET A 1 -17.71 14.26 11.86
N ALA A 2 -16.57 13.94 12.47
CA ALA A 2 -15.28 13.88 11.78
C ALA A 2 -15.21 12.62 10.92
N LEU A 3 -15.76 12.68 9.70
CA LEU A 3 -15.74 11.59 8.73
C LEU A 3 -14.34 11.42 8.11
N HIS A 4 -13.56 12.50 8.06
CA HIS A 4 -12.23 12.49 7.46
C HIS A 4 -11.26 11.51 8.14
N PRO A 5 -11.08 11.51 9.49
CA PRO A 5 -10.25 10.52 10.16
C PRO A 5 -10.65 9.06 9.85
N VAL A 6 -11.95 8.78 9.78
CA VAL A 6 -12.47 7.42 9.48
C VAL A 6 -12.00 6.97 8.11
N PHE A 7 -12.19 7.80 7.08
CA PHE A 7 -11.75 7.47 5.73
C PHE A 7 -10.23 7.42 5.61
N VAL A 8 -9.50 8.26 6.37
CA VAL A 8 -8.04 8.25 6.40
C VAL A 8 -7.49 6.93 6.96
N HIS A 9 -8.00 6.49 8.11
CA HIS A 9 -7.59 5.22 8.70
C HIS A 9 -8.01 4.02 7.85
N PHE A 10 -9.22 4.06 7.28
CA PHE A 10 -9.73 2.98 6.46
C PHE A 10 -8.89 2.77 5.20
N HIS A 11 -8.60 3.83 4.43
CA HIS A 11 -7.80 3.67 3.22
C HIS A 11 -6.35 3.29 3.53
N THR A 12 -5.76 3.89 4.56
CA THR A 12 -4.36 3.60 4.92
C THR A 12 -4.23 2.15 5.37
N GLY A 13 -5.17 1.66 6.19
CA GLY A 13 -5.19 0.28 6.67
C GLY A 13 -5.38 -0.73 5.54
N ILE A 14 -6.35 -0.51 4.64
CA ILE A 14 -6.62 -1.48 3.58
C ILE A 14 -5.52 -1.48 2.50
N LEU A 15 -4.94 -0.31 2.16
CA LEU A 15 -3.82 -0.24 1.22
C LEU A 15 -2.54 -0.84 1.81
N ALA A 16 -2.23 -0.57 3.08
CA ALA A 16 -1.09 -1.19 3.76
C ALA A 16 -1.26 -2.71 3.87
N THR A 17 -2.47 -3.19 4.14
CA THR A 17 -2.74 -4.64 4.19
C THR A 17 -2.63 -5.27 2.80
N ALA A 18 -3.21 -4.65 1.76
CA ALA A 18 -3.06 -5.10 0.38
C ALA A 18 -1.58 -5.12 -0.04
N ALA A 19 -0.78 -4.14 0.41
CA ALA A 19 0.65 -4.10 0.17
C ALA A 19 1.41 -5.24 0.85
N ALA A 20 1.16 -5.47 2.14
CA ALA A 20 1.76 -6.58 2.88
C ALA A 20 1.40 -7.94 2.26
N VAL A 21 0.13 -8.13 1.90
CA VAL A 21 -0.34 -9.35 1.22
C VAL A 21 0.31 -9.51 -0.16
N ALA A 22 0.52 -8.43 -0.92
CA ALA A 22 1.22 -8.47 -2.19
C ALA A 22 2.71 -8.86 -2.05
N LEU A 23 3.39 -8.36 -1.02
CA LEU A 23 4.78 -8.74 -0.72
C LEU A 23 4.87 -10.21 -0.32
N ILE A 24 3.97 -10.69 0.54
CA ILE A 24 3.91 -12.10 0.93
C ILE A 24 3.61 -12.98 -0.30
N SER A 25 2.64 -12.58 -1.14
CA SER A 25 2.31 -13.27 -2.39
C SER A 25 3.53 -13.35 -3.32
N LEU A 26 4.30 -12.28 -3.43
CA LEU A 26 5.53 -12.26 -4.23
C LEU A 26 6.56 -13.27 -3.70
N ILE A 27 6.84 -13.28 -2.40
CA ILE A 27 7.78 -14.22 -1.77
C ILE A 27 7.33 -15.65 -2.03
N LEU A 28 6.05 -15.95 -1.76
CA LEU A 28 5.52 -17.30 -1.93
C LEU A 28 5.51 -17.73 -3.41
N ARG A 29 5.35 -16.80 -4.38
CA ARG A 29 5.47 -17.09 -5.83
C ARG A 29 6.88 -17.46 -6.24
N PHE A 30 7.90 -16.90 -5.59
CA PHE A 30 9.28 -17.34 -5.81
C PHE A 30 9.57 -18.71 -5.18
N LEU A 31 9.03 -18.97 -3.99
CA LEU A 31 9.27 -20.23 -3.26
C LEU A 31 8.50 -21.43 -3.84
N PHE A 32 7.28 -21.22 -4.35
CA PHE A 32 6.37 -22.30 -4.76
C PHE A 32 5.91 -22.17 -6.22
N ARG A 33 6.76 -21.60 -7.09
CA ARG A 33 6.41 -21.25 -8.48
C ARG A 33 5.67 -22.36 -9.23
N ASP A 34 6.19 -23.58 -9.17
CA ASP A 34 5.67 -24.72 -9.94
C ASP A 34 4.30 -25.20 -9.43
N ASN A 35 4.09 -25.17 -8.11
CA ASN A 35 2.83 -25.60 -7.49
C ASN A 35 1.70 -24.59 -7.70
N ILE A 36 2.03 -23.30 -7.78
CA ILE A 36 1.05 -22.21 -7.94
C ILE A 36 0.49 -22.17 -9.36
N GLN A 37 1.32 -22.51 -10.35
CA GLN A 37 0.91 -22.50 -11.75
C GLN A 37 0.12 -23.75 -12.17
N THR A 38 0.01 -24.76 -11.30
CA THR A 38 -0.70 -26.00 -11.59
C THR A 38 -2.21 -25.84 -11.28
N PRO A 39 -3.10 -25.85 -12.29
CA PRO A 39 -4.55 -25.65 -12.08
C PRO A 39 -5.16 -26.77 -11.20
N GLY A 40 -6.12 -26.41 -10.35
CA GLY A 40 -6.86 -27.36 -9.50
C GLY A 40 -6.24 -27.67 -8.14
N THR A 41 -5.00 -27.25 -7.88
CA THR A 41 -4.38 -27.40 -6.56
C THR A 41 -5.04 -26.48 -5.51
N ARG A 42 -4.97 -26.87 -4.23
CA ARG A 42 -5.42 -25.98 -3.12
C ARG A 42 -4.60 -24.68 -3.08
N LEU A 43 -3.31 -24.76 -3.43
CA LEU A 43 -2.41 -23.62 -3.45
C LEU A 43 -2.79 -22.62 -4.55
N ALA A 44 -3.07 -23.09 -5.77
CA ALA A 44 -3.54 -22.21 -6.86
C ALA A 44 -4.83 -21.46 -6.50
N ARG A 45 -5.78 -22.12 -5.82
CA ARG A 45 -6.99 -21.46 -5.30
C ARG A 45 -6.69 -20.40 -4.24
N LEU A 46 -5.81 -20.70 -3.29
CA LEU A 46 -5.40 -19.72 -2.27
C LEU A 46 -4.78 -18.47 -2.93
N PHE A 47 -3.91 -18.66 -3.92
CA PHE A 47 -3.31 -17.54 -4.66
C PHE A 47 -4.32 -16.72 -5.45
N HIS A 48 -5.33 -17.37 -6.01
CA HIS A 48 -6.44 -16.66 -6.64
C HIS A 48 -7.17 -15.75 -5.63
N TYR A 49 -7.50 -16.24 -4.43
CA TYR A 49 -8.12 -15.41 -3.40
C TYR A 49 -7.20 -14.27 -2.92
N ILE A 50 -5.91 -14.53 -2.76
CA ILE A 50 -4.90 -13.51 -2.43
C ILE A 50 -4.88 -12.42 -3.50
N ASP A 51 -4.86 -12.79 -4.78
CA ASP A 51 -4.86 -11.83 -5.88
C ASP A 51 -6.15 -11.02 -5.94
N VAL A 52 -7.30 -11.67 -5.73
CA VAL A 52 -8.61 -11.00 -5.66
C VAL A 52 -8.62 -10.01 -4.50
N TYR A 53 -8.10 -10.38 -3.33
CA TYR A 53 -7.98 -9.49 -2.19
C TYR A 53 -7.09 -8.29 -2.49
N ILE A 54 -5.90 -8.49 -3.07
CA ILE A 54 -5.00 -7.40 -3.44
C ILE A 54 -5.70 -6.44 -4.41
N PHE A 55 -6.39 -6.97 -5.42
CA PHE A 55 -7.07 -6.17 -6.44
C PHE A 55 -8.25 -5.38 -5.87
N ILE A 56 -9.19 -6.05 -5.20
CA ILE A 56 -10.38 -5.43 -4.60
C ILE A 56 -9.97 -4.49 -3.46
N GLY A 57 -9.07 -4.92 -2.58
CA GLY A 57 -8.57 -4.12 -1.47
C GLY A 57 -7.88 -2.83 -1.94
N SER A 58 -7.12 -2.89 -3.04
CA SER A 58 -6.50 -1.70 -3.64
C SER A 58 -7.54 -0.75 -4.24
N ILE A 59 -8.60 -1.25 -4.89
CA ILE A 59 -9.70 -0.42 -5.39
C ILE A 59 -10.44 0.25 -4.23
N ILE A 60 -10.83 -0.51 -3.21
CA ILE A 60 -11.54 0.01 -2.03
C ILE A 60 -10.67 1.04 -1.30
N GLY A 61 -9.37 0.76 -1.16
CA GLY A 61 -8.40 1.69 -0.60
C GLY A 61 -8.30 2.99 -1.40
N PHE A 62 -8.27 2.91 -2.72
CA PHE A 62 -8.27 4.09 -3.58
C PHE A 62 -9.55 4.91 -3.47
N ILE A 63 -10.72 4.25 -3.42
CA ILE A 63 -12.00 4.94 -3.17
C ILE A 63 -12.01 5.61 -1.79
N GLY A 64 -11.50 4.92 -0.77
CA GLY A 64 -11.35 5.47 0.58
C GLY A 64 -10.40 6.67 0.64
N LEU A 65 -9.34 6.69 -0.19
CA LEU A 65 -8.43 7.83 -0.33
C LEU A 65 -9.18 9.04 -0.91
N ILE A 66 -9.93 8.85 -2.00
CA ILE A 66 -10.75 9.92 -2.60
C ILE A 66 -11.78 10.45 -1.60
N ALA A 67 -12.50 9.56 -0.91
CA ALA A 67 -13.45 9.94 0.12
C ALA A 67 -12.79 10.70 1.28
N GLY A 68 -11.60 10.26 1.70
CA GLY A 68 -10.77 10.93 2.70
C GLY A 68 -10.36 12.33 2.26
N MET A 69 -9.92 12.50 1.02
CA MET A 69 -9.60 13.82 0.46
C MET A 69 -10.82 14.75 0.47
N ILE A 70 -11.96 14.29 -0.08
CA ILE A 70 -13.18 15.09 -0.16
C ILE A 70 -13.64 15.51 1.24
N THR A 71 -13.71 14.56 2.17
CA THR A 71 -14.14 14.84 3.55
C THR A 71 -13.16 15.75 4.29
N GLY A 72 -11.85 15.69 3.98
CA GLY A 72 -10.86 16.62 4.54
C GLY A 72 -11.06 18.05 4.07
N PHE A 73 -11.36 18.28 2.78
CA PHE A 73 -11.69 19.62 2.27
C PHE A 73 -13.04 20.14 2.75
N MET A 74 -13.93 19.27 3.23
CA MET A 74 -15.21 19.65 3.82
C MET A 74 -15.10 20.02 5.30
N GLU A 75 -13.99 19.74 5.97
CA GLU A 75 -13.77 20.13 7.37
C GLU A 75 -13.40 21.62 7.45
N PRO A 76 -14.25 22.48 8.05
CA PRO A 76 -14.02 23.94 8.04
C PRO A 76 -12.75 24.37 8.78
N GLU A 77 -12.32 23.56 9.74
CA GLU A 77 -11.16 23.81 10.60
C GLU A 77 -9.93 23.01 10.17
N TYR A 78 -9.95 22.42 8.97
CA TYR A 78 -8.84 21.60 8.52
C TYR A 78 -7.56 22.45 8.42
N PRO A 79 -6.48 22.10 9.14
CA PRO A 79 -5.33 22.98 9.31
C PRO A 79 -4.40 22.93 8.09
N LEU A 80 -4.86 23.45 6.95
CA LEU A 80 -4.10 23.49 5.69
C LEU A 80 -2.73 24.18 5.86
N SER A 81 -2.67 25.22 6.70
CA SER A 81 -1.43 25.92 7.04
C SER A 81 -0.39 25.03 7.72
N VAL A 82 -0.80 23.99 8.46
CA VAL A 82 0.10 23.01 9.09
C VAL A 82 0.70 22.06 8.04
N LEU A 83 -0.08 21.70 7.01
CA LEU A 83 0.44 20.93 5.88
C LEU A 83 1.52 21.70 5.11
N GLU A 84 1.33 23.00 4.95
CA GLU A 84 2.28 23.88 4.26
C GLU A 84 3.52 24.22 5.10
N ALA A 85 3.38 24.29 6.43
CA ALA A 85 4.50 24.59 7.32
C ALA A 85 5.45 23.39 7.49
N SER A 86 4.94 22.16 7.53
CA SER A 86 5.73 20.97 7.81
C SER A 86 6.38 20.38 6.54
N SER A 87 7.72 20.43 6.46
CA SER A 87 8.50 19.74 5.41
C SER A 87 8.27 18.22 5.42
N LEU A 88 8.13 17.63 6.61
CA LEU A 88 7.85 16.21 6.78
C LEU A 88 6.47 15.83 6.22
N MET A 89 5.45 16.67 6.44
CA MET A 89 4.12 16.42 5.92
C MET A 89 4.08 16.52 4.39
N ARG A 90 4.75 17.52 3.80
CA ARG A 90 4.90 17.64 2.34
C ARG A 90 5.62 16.44 1.73
N PHE A 91 6.71 15.99 2.37
CA PHE A 91 7.43 14.80 1.96
C PHE A 91 6.52 13.56 2.01
N LYS A 92 5.78 13.38 3.10
CA LYS A 92 4.83 12.27 3.26
C LYS A 92 3.73 12.30 2.20
N ILE A 93 3.15 13.46 1.89
CA ILE A 93 2.12 13.60 0.84
C ILE A 93 2.70 13.23 -0.52
N LEU A 94 3.88 13.76 -0.87
CA LEU A 94 4.53 13.47 -2.14
C LEU A 94 4.78 11.96 -2.32
N TRP A 95 5.37 11.31 -1.31
CA TRP A 95 5.66 9.88 -1.39
C TRP A 95 4.40 9.01 -1.28
N SER A 96 3.34 9.49 -0.62
CA SER A 96 1.99 8.87 -0.70
C SER A 96 1.50 8.82 -2.13
N ILE A 97 1.59 9.92 -2.87
CA ILE A 97 1.15 9.97 -4.27
C ILE A 97 1.97 8.99 -5.11
N VAL A 98 3.30 9.04 -5.01
CA VAL A 98 4.19 8.12 -5.75
C VAL A 98 3.87 6.66 -5.43
N SER A 99 3.66 6.33 -4.15
CA SER A 99 3.31 4.97 -3.73
C SER A 99 1.97 4.51 -4.29
N VAL A 100 0.96 5.38 -4.30
CA VAL A 100 -0.37 5.09 -4.86
C VAL A 100 -0.30 4.92 -6.38
N GLU A 101 0.45 5.75 -7.08
CA GLU A 101 0.67 5.63 -8.53
C GLU A 101 1.31 4.29 -8.91
N ILE A 102 2.31 3.84 -8.15
CA ILE A 102 2.93 2.52 -8.35
C ILE A 102 1.87 1.42 -8.19
N TYR A 103 1.03 1.48 -7.15
CA TYR A 103 -0.01 0.48 -6.92
C TYR A 103 -1.12 0.50 -7.98
N LEU A 104 -1.55 1.70 -8.41
CA LEU A 104 -2.49 1.85 -9.53
C LEU A 104 -1.90 1.23 -10.80
N PHE A 105 -0.63 1.51 -11.10
CA PHE A 105 0.04 0.93 -12.26
C PHE A 105 0.14 -0.60 -12.16
N LEU A 106 0.50 -1.14 -10.99
CA LEU A 106 0.51 -2.58 -10.73
C LEU A 106 -0.87 -3.21 -10.99
N MET A 107 -1.95 -2.57 -10.52
CA MET A 107 -3.32 -3.03 -10.80
C MET A 107 -3.65 -3.01 -12.28
N VAL A 108 -3.28 -1.96 -13.01
CA VAL A 108 -3.50 -1.86 -14.47
C VAL A 108 -2.75 -2.96 -15.21
N VAL A 109 -1.48 -3.18 -14.87
CA VAL A 109 -0.66 -4.26 -15.46
C VAL A 109 -1.28 -5.62 -15.16
N ARG A 110 -1.72 -5.84 -13.91
CA ARG A 110 -2.35 -7.09 -13.50
C ARG A 110 -3.70 -7.31 -14.18
N ALA A 111 -4.51 -6.27 -14.34
CA ALA A 111 -5.79 -6.34 -15.06
C ALA A 111 -5.62 -6.66 -16.55
N ARG A 112 -4.55 -6.14 -17.18
CA ARG A 112 -4.29 -6.38 -18.61
C ARG A 112 -3.62 -7.73 -18.88
N LEU A 113 -2.63 -8.12 -18.08
CA LEU A 113 -1.82 -9.29 -18.35
C LEU A 113 -2.27 -10.53 -17.55
N GLY A 114 -3.05 -10.35 -16.48
CA GLY A 114 -3.41 -11.44 -15.58
C GLY A 114 -2.18 -12.19 -15.08
N ASP A 115 -2.29 -13.52 -14.96
CA ASP A 115 -1.20 -14.42 -14.55
C ASP A 115 0.01 -14.45 -15.47
N ARG A 116 -0.11 -13.94 -16.70
CA ARG A 116 0.98 -13.94 -17.68
C ARG A 116 2.18 -13.09 -17.25
N VAL A 117 2.00 -12.13 -16.35
CA VAL A 117 3.08 -11.36 -15.70
C VAL A 117 4.18 -12.27 -15.14
N TRP A 118 3.81 -13.43 -14.60
CA TRP A 118 4.72 -14.34 -13.90
C TRP A 118 5.38 -15.39 -14.81
N VAL A 119 5.02 -15.42 -16.08
CA VAL A 119 5.55 -16.40 -17.05
C VAL A 119 6.93 -15.94 -17.55
N GLY A 120 7.03 -14.70 -18.03
CA GLY A 120 8.28 -14.12 -18.53
C GLY A 120 9.19 -13.64 -17.41
N ARG A 121 10.49 -13.97 -17.47
CA ARG A 121 11.47 -13.55 -16.46
C ARG A 121 11.60 -12.02 -16.34
N SER A 122 11.59 -11.32 -17.48
CA SER A 122 11.69 -9.86 -17.51
C SER A 122 10.45 -9.19 -16.93
N SER A 123 9.26 -9.67 -17.30
CA SER A 123 7.99 -9.13 -16.78
C SER A 123 7.81 -9.42 -15.30
N SER A 124 8.16 -10.63 -14.85
CA SER A 124 8.05 -11.01 -13.44
C SER A 124 9.00 -10.22 -12.56
N LEU A 125 10.21 -9.93 -13.06
CA LEU A 125 11.22 -9.18 -12.33
C LEU A 125 10.83 -7.70 -12.23
N ALA A 126 10.45 -7.08 -13.34
CA ALA A 126 9.97 -5.69 -13.33
C ALA A 126 8.74 -5.51 -12.44
N TYR A 127 7.77 -6.42 -12.53
CA TYR A 127 6.58 -6.40 -11.68
C TYR A 127 6.93 -6.64 -10.20
N GLY A 128 7.81 -7.60 -9.91
CA GLY A 128 8.27 -7.88 -8.55
C GLY A 128 8.99 -6.70 -7.91
N ILE A 129 9.85 -5.99 -8.64
CA ILE A 129 10.51 -4.76 -8.16
C ILE A 129 9.47 -3.70 -7.81
N LEU A 130 8.48 -3.49 -8.68
CA LEU A 130 7.42 -2.51 -8.42
C LEU A 130 6.58 -2.89 -7.18
N VAL A 131 6.27 -4.18 -6.99
CA VAL A 131 5.58 -4.66 -5.77
C VAL A 131 6.42 -4.40 -4.53
N ILE A 132 7.74 -4.63 -4.58
CA ILE A 132 8.65 -4.37 -3.46
C ILE A 132 8.72 -2.88 -3.15
N VAL A 133 9.05 -2.07 -4.14
CA VAL A 133 9.23 -0.61 -3.98
C VAL A 133 7.92 0.03 -3.52
N GLY A 134 6.81 -0.26 -4.20
CA GLY A 134 5.49 0.24 -3.82
C GLY A 134 5.10 -0.22 -2.43
N GLY A 135 5.26 -1.51 -2.12
CA GLY A 135 4.84 -2.08 -0.84
C GLY A 135 5.63 -1.54 0.34
N VAL A 136 6.95 -1.42 0.20
CA VAL A 136 7.81 -0.82 1.23
C VAL A 136 7.44 0.65 1.45
N LEU A 137 7.26 1.43 0.38
CA LEU A 137 6.83 2.83 0.50
C LEU A 137 5.49 2.93 1.23
N MET A 138 4.50 2.13 0.84
CA MET A 138 3.16 2.13 1.45
C MET A 138 3.23 1.82 2.95
N ILE A 139 4.02 0.82 3.36
CA ILE A 139 4.20 0.46 4.77
C ILE A 139 4.88 1.60 5.54
N ILE A 140 5.93 2.21 4.99
CA ILE A 140 6.61 3.35 5.63
C ILE A 140 5.63 4.50 5.81
N ILE A 141 4.88 4.87 4.78
CA ILE A 141 3.93 5.99 4.82
C ILE A 141 2.81 5.72 5.84
N ALA A 142 2.27 4.51 5.87
CA ALA A 142 1.28 4.10 6.85
C ALA A 142 1.83 4.16 8.28
N ALA A 143 3.06 3.68 8.48
CA ALA A 143 3.76 3.72 9.75
C ALA A 143 4.03 5.17 10.21
N LEU A 144 4.43 6.07 9.32
CA LEU A 144 4.56 7.50 9.61
C LEU A 144 3.20 8.15 9.90
N GLY A 145 2.12 7.65 9.31
CA GLY A 145 0.74 7.96 9.70
C GLY A 145 0.44 7.61 11.14
N GLY A 146 0.80 6.41 11.58
CA GLY A 146 0.64 5.97 12.96
C GLY A 146 1.31 6.93 13.95
N ILE A 147 2.59 7.26 13.73
CA ILE A 147 3.33 8.14 14.66
C ILE A 147 2.69 9.52 14.73
N ALA A 148 2.33 10.10 13.59
CA ALA A 148 1.76 11.45 13.54
C ALA A 148 0.38 11.56 14.22
N VAL A 149 -0.39 10.47 14.30
CA VAL A 149 -1.75 10.48 14.86
C VAL A 149 -1.78 9.97 16.30
N TYR A 150 -0.98 8.95 16.61
CA TYR A 150 -1.05 8.22 17.87
C TYR A 150 0.22 8.32 18.73
N GLY A 151 1.28 8.95 18.21
CA GLY A 151 2.59 8.99 18.88
C GLY A 151 3.40 7.69 18.81
N GLU A 152 2.82 6.62 18.27
CA GLU A 152 3.46 5.30 18.17
C GLU A 152 3.25 4.67 16.79
N SER A 153 4.13 3.74 16.43
CA SER A 153 4.04 3.00 15.16
C SER A 153 4.70 1.64 15.25
N ILE A 154 4.28 0.75 14.35
CA ILE A 154 4.93 -0.56 14.17
C ILE A 154 6.41 -0.44 13.77
N LEU A 155 6.82 0.71 13.21
CA LEU A 155 8.21 0.99 12.89
C LEU A 155 8.99 1.67 14.02
N SER A 156 8.34 2.08 15.13
CA SER A 156 9.03 2.75 16.24
C SER A 156 10.28 1.98 16.72
N PRO A 157 10.24 0.65 16.95
CA PRO A 157 11.43 -0.10 17.36
C PRO A 157 12.57 -0.06 16.33
N VAL A 158 12.24 0.02 15.04
CA VAL A 158 13.22 0.08 13.93
C VAL A 158 13.82 1.48 13.84
N LEU A 159 13.00 2.52 13.99
CA LEU A 159 13.45 3.91 13.97
C LEU A 159 14.34 4.23 15.17
N ASP A 160 13.97 3.73 16.36
CA ASP A 160 14.76 3.83 17.59
C ASP A 160 16.10 3.11 17.44
N TRP A 161 16.10 1.90 16.85
CA TRP A 161 17.33 1.15 16.56
C TRP A 161 18.25 1.87 15.56
N LEU A 162 17.67 2.54 14.56
CA LEU A 162 18.42 3.36 13.58
C LEU A 162 18.90 4.70 14.16
N GLY A 163 18.50 5.04 15.40
CA GLY A 163 18.86 6.31 16.03
C GLY A 163 18.29 7.53 15.30
N LEU A 164 17.20 7.37 14.56
CA LEU A 164 16.54 8.46 13.84
C LEU A 164 15.61 9.20 14.80
N PRO A 165 15.94 10.42 15.25
CA PRO A 165 15.08 11.17 16.15
C PRO A 165 13.79 11.53 15.40
N TRP A 166 12.65 11.19 16.00
CA TRP A 166 11.35 11.57 15.48
C TRP A 166 10.84 12.83 16.19
N PRO A 167 10.17 13.75 15.45
CA PRO A 167 9.65 14.99 16.03
C PRO A 167 8.48 14.77 16.98
#